data_AF-A0A0D0EA43-F1
#
_entry.id   AF-A0A0D0EA43-F1
#
_cell.length_a   1.000
_cell.length_b   1.000
_cell.length_c   1.000
_cell.angle_alpha   90.00
_cell.angle_beta   90.00
_cell.angle_gamma   90.00
#
_symmetry.space_group_name_H-M   'P 1'
#
loop_
_entity.id
_entity.type
_entity.pdbx_description
1 polymer ?
#
loop_
_entity_poly.entity_id
_entity_poly.type
_entity_poly.pdbx_seq_one_letter_code
_entity_poly.pdbx_strand_id
1 'polypeptide(L)'
;LEPLAFTSTITQLAHFCLDQSLLLMGFLYTEYTKLLEATTNKLIRAVLESLEKRWKKCDQDVYIAAVILNPLYKTEPFAKIPQLNFAGIFVLICKLWQWIYGSPPPHEIFTELQEYIANKGLYVNFPAWVESVRCEAEKKASIVEHPDPLRMYEGMQFGGGEKTPLQRLAFQLFSVCTNSVSCEHLFSMFGLVLTCLRSQLRSEAMTALAELRLHLRDEHAKTGQTKHQLQ
;
A
#
# COMPACT_ATOMS: atom_id res chain seq x y z
N LEU A 1 10.55 -1.96 -22.20
CA LEU A 1 11.21 -2.36 -20.93
C LEU A 1 11.09 -1.28 -19.86
N GLU A 2 11.02 0.00 -20.25
CA GLU A 2 10.88 1.14 -19.33
C GLU A 2 9.72 1.02 -18.30
N PRO A 3 8.48 0.58 -18.65
CA PRO A 3 7.43 0.39 -17.64
C PRO A 3 7.80 -0.67 -16.59
N LEU A 4 8.47 -1.75 -16.99
CA LEU A 4 8.94 -2.79 -16.06
C LEU A 4 10.09 -2.31 -15.17
N ALA A 5 11.00 -1.49 -15.69
CA ALA A 5 12.08 -0.92 -14.89
C ALA A 5 11.55 0.06 -13.83
N PHE A 6 10.58 0.90 -14.20
CA PHE A 6 9.90 1.80 -13.27
C PHE A 6 9.16 1.04 -12.18
N THR A 7 8.33 0.07 -12.56
CA THR A 7 7.57 -0.74 -11.60
C THR A 7 8.48 -1.58 -10.69
N SER A 8 9.57 -2.14 -11.19
CA SER A 8 10.56 -2.85 -10.37
C SER A 8 11.22 -1.95 -9.32
N THR A 9 11.38 -0.66 -9.62
CA THR A 9 11.95 0.30 -8.66
C THR A 9 10.96 0.60 -7.54
N ILE A 10 9.67 0.72 -7.88
CA ILE A 10 8.60 0.99 -6.92
C ILE A 10 8.32 -0.23 -6.04
N THR A 11 8.27 -1.43 -6.60
CA THR A 11 8.01 -2.67 -5.83
C THR A 11 9.13 -3.02 -4.87
N GLN A 12 10.32 -2.42 -5.03
CA GLN A 12 11.47 -2.56 -4.12
C GLN A 12 11.48 -1.53 -2.99
N LEU A 13 10.51 -0.62 -2.94
CA LEU A 13 10.38 0.30 -1.80
C LEU A 13 9.96 -0.47 -0.55
N ALA A 14 10.57 -0.14 0.60
CA ALA A 14 10.30 -0.82 1.88
C ALA A 14 8.81 -0.72 2.32
N HIS A 15 8.06 0.25 1.79
CA HIS A 15 6.66 0.52 2.10
C HIS A 15 5.76 0.36 0.86
N PHE A 16 5.76 -0.84 0.25
CA PHE A 16 4.88 -1.14 -0.89
C PHE A 16 3.56 -1.78 -0.42
N CYS A 17 2.48 -1.00 -0.42
CA CYS A 17 1.18 -1.39 0.13
C CYS A 17 0.24 -2.01 -0.93
N LEU A 18 -0.88 -2.59 -0.45
CA LEU A 18 -1.87 -3.29 -1.29
C LEU A 18 -2.46 -2.42 -2.40
N ASP A 19 -2.80 -1.18 -2.08
CA ASP A 19 -3.36 -0.21 -3.01
C ASP A 19 -2.37 0.13 -4.14
N GLN A 20 -1.12 0.41 -3.78
CA GLN A 20 -0.04 0.69 -4.73
C GLN A 20 0.19 -0.51 -5.66
N SER A 21 0.14 -1.73 -5.12
CA SER A 21 0.26 -2.96 -5.92
C SER A 21 -0.83 -3.07 -6.99
N LEU A 22 -2.09 -2.78 -6.66
CA LEU A 22 -3.17 -2.85 -7.63
C LEU A 22 -3.08 -1.73 -8.68
N LEU A 23 -2.79 -0.51 -8.24
CA LEU A 23 -2.64 0.64 -9.15
C LEU A 23 -1.49 0.44 -10.13
N LEU A 24 -0.36 -0.08 -9.65
CA LEU A 24 0.81 -0.37 -10.47
C LEU A 24 0.53 -1.48 -11.50
N MET A 25 -0.19 -2.52 -11.09
CA MET A 25 -0.60 -3.59 -11.99
C MET A 25 -1.60 -3.08 -13.04
N GLY A 26 -2.55 -2.23 -12.65
CA GLY A 26 -3.48 -1.56 -13.57
C GLY A 26 -2.74 -0.70 -14.59
N PHE A 27 -1.80 0.13 -14.13
CA PHE A 27 -0.93 0.95 -14.99
C PHE A 27 -0.16 0.09 -16.01
N LEU A 28 0.50 -0.97 -15.55
CA LEU A 28 1.21 -1.90 -16.42
C LEU A 28 0.28 -2.50 -17.47
N TYR A 29 -0.89 -2.98 -17.05
CA TYR A 29 -1.85 -3.58 -17.96
C TYR A 29 -2.31 -2.59 -19.03
N THR A 30 -2.63 -1.35 -18.65
CA THR A 30 -3.02 -0.28 -19.57
C THR A 30 -1.91 0.04 -20.56
N GLU A 31 -0.67 0.23 -20.09
CA GLU A 31 0.46 0.57 -20.97
C GLU A 31 0.79 -0.55 -21.95
N TYR A 32 0.82 -1.80 -21.49
CA TYR A 32 1.06 -2.95 -22.37
C TYR A 32 -0.08 -3.19 -23.35
N THR A 33 -1.32 -2.87 -22.99
CA THR A 33 -2.47 -2.93 -23.92
C THR A 33 -2.31 -1.93 -25.06
N LYS A 34 -1.98 -0.66 -24.74
CA LYS A 34 -1.70 0.37 -25.76
C LYS A 34 -0.56 -0.04 -26.70
N LEU A 35 0.52 -0.61 -26.16
CA LEU A 35 1.65 -1.09 -26.97
C LEU A 35 1.28 -2.27 -27.87
N LEU A 36 0.37 -3.15 -27.40
CA LEU A 36 -0.12 -4.28 -28.19
C LEU A 36 -0.91 -3.79 -29.41
N GLU A 37 -1.80 -2.82 -29.21
CA GLU A 37 -2.60 -2.19 -30.27
C GLU A 37 -1.72 -1.54 -31.34
N ALA A 38 -0.61 -0.91 -30.93
CA ALA A 38 0.32 -0.25 -31.84
C ALA A 38 1.24 -1.19 -32.64
N THR A 39 1.60 -2.35 -32.10
CA THR A 39 2.75 -3.13 -32.64
C THR A 39 2.49 -4.63 -32.83
N THR A 40 1.35 -5.17 -32.39
CA THR A 40 0.99 -6.61 -32.46
C THR A 40 2.17 -7.56 -32.18
N ASN A 41 2.68 -7.55 -30.94
CA ASN A 41 3.87 -8.32 -30.54
C ASN A 41 3.51 -9.49 -29.59
N LYS A 42 3.98 -10.71 -29.91
CA LYS A 42 3.76 -11.91 -29.09
C LYS A 42 4.32 -11.79 -27.66
N LEU A 43 5.43 -11.07 -27.48
CA LEU A 43 6.02 -10.83 -26.16
C LEU A 43 5.11 -9.97 -25.28
N ILE A 44 4.49 -8.93 -25.87
CA ILE A 44 3.55 -8.06 -25.15
C ILE A 44 2.34 -8.88 -24.68
N ARG A 45 1.81 -9.75 -25.55
CA ARG A 45 0.71 -10.64 -25.20
C ARG A 45 1.08 -11.56 -24.02
N ALA A 46 2.28 -12.15 -24.04
CA ALA A 46 2.75 -12.97 -22.92
C ALA A 46 2.87 -12.19 -21.60
N VAL A 47 3.24 -10.90 -21.64
CA VAL A 47 3.25 -10.03 -20.45
C VAL A 47 1.84 -9.82 -19.92
N LEU A 48 0.87 -9.47 -20.78
CA LEU A 48 -0.53 -9.29 -20.38
C LEU A 48 -1.14 -10.58 -19.80
N GLU A 49 -0.90 -11.72 -20.44
CA GLU A 49 -1.33 -13.04 -19.93
C GLU A 49 -0.73 -13.36 -18.56
N SER A 50 0.53 -12.97 -18.32
CA SER A 50 1.19 -13.14 -17.03
C SER A 50 0.56 -12.25 -15.96
N LEU A 51 0.25 -10.99 -16.26
CA LEU A 51 -0.43 -10.07 -15.35
C LEU A 51 -1.82 -10.60 -14.98
N GLU A 52 -2.63 -11.01 -15.97
CA GLU A 52 -3.95 -11.61 -15.76
C GLU A 52 -3.87 -12.88 -14.91
N LYS A 53 -2.88 -13.74 -15.18
CA LYS A 53 -2.68 -14.96 -14.39
C LYS A 53 -2.34 -14.67 -12.93
N ARG A 54 -1.59 -13.59 -12.65
CA ARG A 54 -1.28 -13.16 -11.28
C ARG A 54 -2.52 -12.56 -10.61
N TRP A 55 -3.26 -11.71 -11.33
CA TRP A 55 -4.50 -11.12 -10.83
C TRP A 55 -5.56 -12.16 -10.48
N LYS A 56 -5.71 -13.21 -11.29
CA LYS A 56 -6.66 -14.31 -11.03
C LYS A 56 -6.31 -15.13 -9.78
N LYS A 57 -5.05 -15.12 -9.35
CA LYS A 57 -4.55 -15.92 -8.22
C LYS A 57 -4.52 -15.17 -6.89
N CYS A 58 -4.53 -13.85 -6.90
CA CYS A 58 -4.48 -13.07 -5.68
C CYS A 58 -5.87 -12.89 -5.05
N ASP A 59 -5.89 -12.53 -3.77
CA ASP A 59 -7.12 -12.18 -3.04
C ASP A 59 -7.64 -10.80 -3.48
N GLN A 60 -8.25 -10.74 -4.66
CA GLN A 60 -8.66 -9.50 -5.35
C GLN A 60 -9.44 -8.53 -4.45
N ASP A 61 -10.34 -9.07 -3.62
CA ASP A 61 -11.15 -8.31 -2.67
C ASP A 61 -10.31 -7.40 -1.76
N VAL A 62 -9.17 -7.90 -1.27
CA VAL A 62 -8.27 -7.19 -0.35
C VAL A 62 -7.61 -6.01 -1.07
N TYR A 63 -7.14 -6.24 -2.31
CA TYR A 63 -6.52 -5.20 -3.15
C TYR A 63 -7.54 -4.13 -3.57
N ILE A 64 -8.74 -4.55 -3.99
CA ILE A 64 -9.82 -3.63 -4.38
C ILE A 64 -10.22 -2.76 -3.19
N ALA A 65 -10.42 -3.35 -2.02
CA ALA A 65 -10.77 -2.61 -0.82
C ALA A 65 -9.66 -1.65 -0.39
N ALA A 66 -8.38 -2.03 -0.50
CA ALA A 66 -7.27 -1.13 -0.19
C ALA A 66 -7.28 0.13 -1.07
N VAL A 67 -7.53 -0.01 -2.38
CA VAL A 67 -7.67 1.17 -3.27
C VAL A 67 -8.90 1.99 -2.93
N ILE A 68 -10.05 1.35 -2.66
CA ILE A 68 -11.28 2.05 -2.27
C ILE A 68 -11.11 2.83 -0.97
N LEU A 69 -10.43 2.24 0.02
CA LEU A 69 -10.15 2.88 1.29
C LEU A 69 -8.95 3.84 1.21
N ASN A 70 -8.29 3.97 0.06
CA ASN A 70 -7.30 5.02 -0.11
C ASN A 70 -8.05 6.35 -0.40
N PRO A 71 -7.91 7.37 0.48
CA PRO A 71 -8.66 8.62 0.34
C PRO A 71 -8.35 9.41 -0.94
N LEU A 72 -7.19 9.18 -1.55
CA LEU A 72 -6.80 9.82 -2.81
C LEU A 72 -7.59 9.29 -4.01
N TYR A 73 -7.89 7.99 -4.01
CA TYR A 73 -8.39 7.30 -5.19
C TYR A 73 -9.85 6.91 -5.07
N LYS A 74 -10.23 6.35 -3.92
CA LYS A 74 -11.57 5.80 -3.69
C LYS A 74 -12.02 4.90 -4.84
N THR A 75 -13.14 5.24 -5.45
CA THR A 75 -13.73 4.49 -6.56
C THR A 75 -13.25 4.98 -7.93
N GLU A 76 -12.47 6.06 -8.02
CA GLU A 76 -12.09 6.71 -9.27
C GLU A 76 -11.30 5.79 -10.23
N PRO A 77 -10.34 4.96 -9.78
CA PRO A 77 -9.59 4.08 -10.68
C PRO A 77 -10.43 2.97 -11.31
N PHE A 78 -11.62 2.70 -10.79
CA PHE A 78 -12.43 1.56 -11.20
C PHE A 78 -13.45 1.93 -12.29
N ALA A 79 -13.63 1.01 -13.23
CA ALA A 79 -14.73 1.11 -14.19
C ALA A 79 -16.08 1.07 -13.47
N LYS A 80 -17.08 1.76 -14.02
CA LYS A 80 -18.45 1.79 -13.51
C LYS A 80 -19.17 0.47 -13.79
N ILE A 81 -18.86 -0.55 -13.00
CA ILE A 81 -19.47 -1.88 -13.07
C ILE A 81 -20.43 -2.10 -11.89
N PRO A 82 -21.49 -2.91 -12.05
CA PRO A 82 -22.46 -3.16 -10.97
C PRO A 82 -21.83 -3.68 -9.67
N GLN A 83 -20.74 -4.45 -9.76
CA GLN A 83 -20.04 -5.04 -8.62
C GLN A 83 -19.31 -3.98 -7.76
N LEU A 84 -19.01 -2.81 -8.31
CA LEU A 84 -18.31 -1.72 -7.62
C LEU A 84 -19.20 -0.48 -7.46
N ASN A 85 -20.51 -0.66 -7.48
CA ASN A 85 -21.44 0.34 -6.96
C ASN A 85 -21.43 0.32 -5.42
N PHE A 86 -22.13 1.28 -4.79
CA PHE A 86 -22.16 1.38 -3.33
C PHE A 86 -22.57 0.07 -2.63
N ALA A 87 -23.57 -0.64 -3.15
CA ALA A 87 -24.02 -1.90 -2.56
C ALA A 87 -22.95 -3.01 -2.66
N GLY A 88 -22.28 -3.13 -3.80
CA GLY A 88 -21.18 -4.07 -4.00
C GLY A 88 -19.98 -3.76 -3.10
N ILE A 89 -19.62 -2.48 -2.99
CA ILE A 89 -18.56 -2.03 -2.08
C ILE A 89 -18.93 -2.32 -0.62
N PHE A 90 -20.18 -2.06 -0.21
CA PHE A 90 -20.63 -2.38 1.13
C PHE A 90 -20.53 -3.87 1.45
N VAL A 91 -20.95 -4.74 0.54
CA VAL A 91 -20.82 -6.20 0.68
C VAL A 91 -19.35 -6.62 0.78
N LEU A 92 -18.47 -6.04 -0.05
CA LEU A 92 -17.03 -6.27 0.00
C LEU A 92 -16.45 -5.91 1.37
N ILE A 93 -16.77 -4.72 1.89
CA ILE A 93 -16.30 -4.25 3.20
C ILE A 93 -16.81 -5.15 4.33
N CYS A 94 -18.08 -5.56 4.29
CA CYS A 94 -18.66 -6.48 5.27
C CYS A 94 -17.97 -7.85 5.25
N LYS A 95 -17.71 -8.40 4.06
CA LYS A 95 -17.00 -9.67 3.89
C LYS A 95 -15.59 -9.59 4.47
N LEU A 96 -14.84 -8.53 4.18
CA LEU A 96 -13.50 -8.33 4.71
C LEU A 96 -13.48 -8.13 6.21
N TRP A 97 -14.46 -7.41 6.76
CA TRP A 97 -14.60 -7.26 8.20
C TRP A 97 -14.77 -8.62 8.89
N GLN A 98 -15.71 -9.44 8.41
CA GLN A 98 -15.95 -10.77 8.96
C GLN A 98 -14.72 -11.66 8.86
N TRP A 99 -14.01 -11.59 7.74
CA TRP A 99 -12.79 -12.36 7.51
C TRP A 99 -11.65 -11.96 8.47
N ILE A 100 -11.44 -10.66 8.69
CA ILE A 100 -10.34 -10.15 9.55
C ILE A 100 -10.65 -10.30 11.04
N TYR A 101 -11.89 -9.98 11.45
CA TYR A 101 -12.24 -9.87 12.88
C TYR A 101 -13.07 -11.04 13.40
N GLY A 102 -13.45 -12.01 12.55
CA GLY A 102 -14.24 -13.19 12.95
C GLY A 102 -15.63 -12.86 13.51
N SER A 103 -16.11 -11.63 13.29
CA SER A 103 -17.36 -11.10 13.87
C SER A 103 -18.16 -10.35 12.81
N PRO A 104 -19.50 -10.22 12.95
CA PRO A 104 -20.29 -9.42 12.03
C PRO A 104 -19.86 -7.95 12.05
N PRO A 105 -20.00 -7.23 10.92
CA PRO A 105 -19.69 -5.81 10.84
C PRO A 105 -20.57 -5.00 11.81
N PRO A 106 -20.01 -4.01 12.53
CA PRO A 106 -20.78 -3.02 13.28
C PRO A 106 -21.80 -2.33 12.37
N HIS A 107 -22.97 -1.99 12.91
CA HIS A 107 -24.04 -1.38 12.11
C HIS A 107 -23.66 0.00 11.55
N GLU A 108 -22.69 0.68 12.17
CA GLU A 108 -22.20 2.00 11.76
C GLU A 108 -21.45 1.95 10.43
N ILE A 109 -20.93 0.79 10.03
CA ILE A 109 -20.14 0.65 8.78
C ILE A 109 -20.92 1.15 7.57
N PHE A 110 -22.24 0.94 7.52
CA PHE A 110 -23.07 1.39 6.41
C PHE A 110 -23.04 2.93 6.27
N THR A 111 -23.39 3.62 7.36
CA THR A 111 -23.44 5.08 7.39
C THR A 111 -22.05 5.67 7.18
N GLU A 112 -21.05 5.08 7.82
CA GLU A 112 -19.67 5.53 7.74
C GLU A 112 -19.10 5.39 6.32
N LEU A 113 -19.33 4.26 5.66
CA LEU A 113 -18.91 4.05 4.27
C LEU A 113 -19.58 5.05 3.32
N GLN A 114 -20.86 5.36 3.55
CA GLN A 114 -21.59 6.35 2.77
C GLN A 114 -20.98 7.75 2.94
N GLU A 115 -20.70 8.14 4.18
CA GLU A 115 -20.05 9.40 4.51
C GLU A 115 -18.64 9.51 3.92
N TYR A 116 -17.84 8.45 4.02
CA TYR A 116 -16.51 8.37 3.44
C TYR A 116 -16.53 8.54 1.93
N ILE A 117 -17.37 7.78 1.21
CA ILE A 117 -17.45 7.86 -0.26
C ILE A 117 -17.92 9.26 -0.67
N ALA A 118 -18.92 9.82 0.03
CA ALA A 118 -19.51 11.11 -0.30
C ALA A 118 -18.73 12.34 0.21
N ASN A 119 -17.68 12.17 1.00
CA ASN A 119 -17.01 13.26 1.75
C ASN A 119 -17.99 14.09 2.59
N LYS A 120 -18.84 13.42 3.36
CA LYS A 120 -19.85 14.04 4.23
C LYS A 120 -19.67 13.57 5.67
N GLY A 121 -20.45 14.18 6.57
CA GLY A 121 -20.46 13.81 7.99
C GLY A 121 -19.06 13.85 8.59
N LEU A 122 -18.60 12.72 9.13
CA LEU A 122 -17.26 12.59 9.73
C LEU A 122 -16.12 12.90 8.75
N TYR A 123 -16.35 12.74 7.45
CA TYR A 123 -15.34 12.89 6.39
C TYR A 123 -15.44 14.22 5.64
N VAL A 124 -16.23 15.20 6.13
CA VAL A 124 -16.43 16.49 5.43
C VAL A 124 -15.14 17.29 5.22
N ASN A 125 -14.22 17.25 6.19
CA ASN A 125 -12.94 17.96 6.12
C ASN A 125 -11.84 17.09 5.50
N PHE A 126 -12.13 15.83 5.18
CA PHE A 126 -11.12 14.87 4.77
C PHE A 126 -10.43 15.22 3.45
N PRO A 127 -11.13 15.69 2.40
CA PRO A 127 -10.49 16.06 1.14
C PRO A 127 -9.41 17.15 1.29
N ALA A 128 -9.68 18.19 2.08
CA ALA A 128 -8.74 19.29 2.29
C ALA A 128 -7.48 18.82 3.04
N TRP A 129 -7.66 17.92 4.01
CA TRP A 129 -6.55 17.29 4.72
C TRP A 129 -5.73 16.39 3.81
N VAL A 130 -6.38 15.49 3.07
CA VAL A 130 -5.75 14.57 2.11
C VAL A 130 -4.91 15.34 1.09
N GLU A 131 -5.43 16.45 0.57
CA GLU A 131 -4.72 17.33 -0.35
C GLU A 131 -3.47 17.96 0.27
N SER A 132 -3.54 18.32 1.55
CA SER A 132 -2.39 18.87 2.28
C SER A 132 -1.29 17.82 2.46
N VAL A 133 -1.66 16.58 2.81
CA VAL A 133 -0.71 15.46 2.92
C VAL A 133 -0.05 15.17 1.57
N ARG A 134 -0.83 15.16 0.48
CA ARG A 134 -0.32 14.99 -0.88
C ARG A 134 0.69 16.07 -1.25
N CYS A 135 0.32 17.34 -1.07
CA CYS A 135 1.20 18.48 -1.34
C CYS A 135 2.50 18.44 -0.52
N GLU A 136 2.46 17.94 0.72
CA GLU A 136 3.67 17.82 1.54
C GLU A 136 4.60 16.71 1.05
N ALA A 137 4.04 15.56 0.67
CA ALA A 137 4.81 14.46 0.08
C ALA A 137 5.50 14.90 -1.23
N GLU A 138 4.80 15.63 -2.09
CA GLU A 138 5.35 16.18 -3.34
C GLU A 138 6.50 17.19 -3.10
N LYS A 139 6.49 17.93 -1.98
CA LYS A 139 7.56 18.89 -1.64
C LYS A 139 8.83 18.23 -1.10
N LYS A 140 8.72 17.05 -0.52
CA LYS A 140 9.85 16.27 0.04
C LYS A 140 10.65 15.50 -1.02
N ALA A 141 10.40 15.75 -2.31
CA ALA A 141 10.86 15.04 -3.52
C ALA A 141 12.38 14.93 -3.77
N SER A 142 13.20 14.75 -2.75
CA SER A 142 14.54 14.14 -2.90
C SER A 142 14.46 12.61 -3.01
N ILE A 143 13.33 12.01 -2.62
CA ILE A 143 13.01 10.58 -2.76
C ILE A 143 11.56 10.52 -3.23
N VAL A 144 11.23 9.62 -4.17
CA VAL A 144 9.87 9.37 -4.66
C VAL A 144 9.03 8.81 -3.49
N GLU A 145 8.53 9.70 -2.65
CA GLU A 145 7.74 9.35 -1.47
C GLU A 145 6.27 9.43 -1.87
N HIS A 146 5.62 8.27 -1.95
CA HIS A 146 4.18 8.20 -2.21
C HIS A 146 3.42 8.73 -0.98
N PRO A 147 2.35 9.52 -1.14
CA PRO A 147 1.55 9.95 0.00
C PRO A 147 1.06 8.73 0.80
N ASP A 148 1.33 8.71 2.10
CA ASP A 148 0.95 7.61 2.99
C ASP A 148 -0.54 7.74 3.39
N PRO A 149 -1.39 6.75 3.03
CA PRO A 149 -2.80 6.75 3.42
C PRO A 149 -2.99 6.71 4.94
N LEU A 150 -2.10 6.08 5.71
CA LEU A 150 -2.21 6.02 7.17
C LEU A 150 -2.13 7.41 7.78
N ARG A 151 -1.18 8.22 7.32
CA ARG A 151 -1.04 9.63 7.72
C ARG A 151 -2.29 10.46 7.43
N MET A 152 -3.01 10.14 6.36
CA MET A 152 -4.29 10.79 6.06
C MET A 152 -5.32 10.46 7.14
N TYR A 153 -5.49 9.19 7.48
CA TYR A 153 -6.42 8.75 8.52
C TYR A 153 -6.04 9.22 9.94
N GLU A 154 -4.75 9.39 10.24
CA GLU A 154 -4.28 9.95 11.51
C GLU A 154 -4.76 11.38 11.74
N GLY A 155 -4.83 12.21 10.69
CA GLY A 155 -5.32 13.59 10.81
C GLY A 155 -6.82 13.71 11.14
N MET A 156 -7.57 12.62 11.07
CA MET A 156 -8.97 12.58 11.52
C MET A 156 -9.11 12.16 12.99
N GLN A 157 -8.05 11.73 13.66
CA GLN A 157 -8.11 11.27 15.05
C GLN A 157 -7.91 12.43 16.02
N PHE A 158 -8.83 12.56 16.99
CA PHE A 158 -8.62 13.44 18.14
C PHE A 158 -7.66 12.77 19.12
N GLY A 159 -6.37 13.14 19.11
CA GLY A 159 -5.42 12.86 20.20
C GLY A 159 -5.47 11.47 20.84
N GLY A 160 -5.51 10.39 20.03
CA GLY A 160 -5.59 9.01 20.52
C GLY A 160 -7.01 8.44 20.70
N GLY A 161 -8.03 9.12 20.17
CA GLY A 161 -9.42 8.65 20.17
C GLY A 161 -9.61 7.31 19.45
N GLU A 162 -10.71 6.63 19.75
CA GLU A 162 -11.02 5.35 19.13
C GLU A 162 -11.20 5.49 17.62
N LYS A 163 -10.56 4.58 16.87
CA LYS A 163 -10.76 4.46 15.43
C LYS A 163 -12.19 3.99 15.17
N THR A 164 -12.85 4.61 14.21
CA THR A 164 -14.14 4.12 13.71
C THR A 164 -13.97 2.77 13.00
N PRO A 165 -15.04 2.00 12.79
CA PRO A 165 -14.96 0.71 12.10
C PRO A 165 -14.27 0.78 10.74
N LEU A 166 -14.64 1.71 9.85
CA LEU A 166 -14.00 1.81 8.53
C LEU A 166 -12.53 2.20 8.63
N GLN A 167 -12.18 3.10 9.56
CA GLN A 167 -10.79 3.46 9.83
C GLN A 167 -10.01 2.24 10.31
N ARG A 168 -10.52 1.43 11.26
CA ARG A 168 -9.84 0.20 11.71
C ARG A 168 -9.53 -0.72 10.54
N LEU A 169 -10.50 -0.91 9.64
CA LEU A 169 -10.30 -1.72 8.44
C LEU A 169 -9.21 -1.12 7.53
N ALA A 170 -9.25 0.19 7.29
CA ALA A 170 -8.23 0.89 6.51
C ALA A 170 -6.83 0.73 7.12
N PHE A 171 -6.67 0.98 8.42
CA PHE A 171 -5.41 0.81 9.14
C PHE A 171 -4.87 -0.62 9.02
N GLN A 172 -5.74 -1.63 9.15
CA GLN A 172 -5.33 -3.03 8.97
C GLN A 172 -4.84 -3.30 7.55
N LEU A 173 -5.59 -2.88 6.53
CA LEU A 173 -5.19 -3.09 5.14
C LEU A 173 -3.88 -2.36 4.79
N PHE A 174 -3.72 -1.10 5.20
CA PHE A 174 -2.48 -0.35 4.91
C PHE A 174 -1.28 -0.78 5.76
N SER A 175 -1.48 -1.52 6.84
CA SER A 175 -0.37 -2.14 7.58
C SER A 175 0.26 -3.33 6.86
N VAL A 176 -0.45 -3.92 5.88
CA VAL A 176 0.04 -5.07 5.11
C VAL A 176 1.01 -4.61 4.03
N CYS A 177 2.28 -4.99 4.16
CA CYS A 177 3.28 -4.84 3.11
C CYS A 177 3.16 -5.99 2.09
N THR A 178 3.13 -5.66 0.80
CA THR A 178 2.94 -6.64 -0.28
C THR A 178 4.24 -7.21 -0.84
N ASN A 179 5.39 -6.67 -0.44
CA ASN A 179 6.68 -7.18 -0.84
C ASN A 179 7.38 -7.90 0.32
N SER A 180 8.14 -8.94 -0.03
CA SER A 180 9.10 -9.57 0.86
C SER A 180 10.37 -8.73 1.00
N VAL A 181 10.48 -7.57 0.32
CA VAL A 181 11.73 -6.81 0.20
C VAL A 181 12.23 -6.34 1.56
N SER A 182 11.34 -5.93 2.47
CA SER A 182 11.70 -5.63 3.85
C SER A 182 12.26 -6.86 4.57
N CYS A 183 11.67 -8.04 4.34
CA CYS A 183 12.20 -9.31 4.84
C CYS A 183 13.52 -9.69 4.14
N GLU A 184 13.69 -9.46 2.83
CA GLU A 184 14.92 -9.75 2.08
C GLU A 184 16.07 -8.85 2.51
N HIS A 185 15.82 -7.57 2.80
CA HIS A 185 16.79 -6.67 3.40
C HIS A 185 17.19 -7.14 4.80
N LEU A 186 16.21 -7.54 5.62
CA LEU A 186 16.44 -8.10 6.94
C LEU A 186 17.26 -9.41 6.86
N PHE A 187 16.90 -10.32 5.96
CA PHE A 187 17.62 -11.59 5.74
C PHE A 187 19.01 -11.37 5.13
N SER A 188 19.19 -10.39 4.25
CA SER A 188 20.51 -10.00 3.73
C SER A 188 21.40 -9.45 4.84
N MET A 189 20.84 -8.64 5.74
CA MET A 189 21.56 -8.14 6.91
C MET A 189 21.94 -9.28 7.87
N PHE A 190 21.03 -10.22 8.12
CA PHE A 190 21.35 -11.44 8.87
C PHE A 190 22.42 -12.27 8.18
N GLY A 191 22.38 -12.41 6.85
CA GLY A 191 23.44 -13.05 6.08
C GLY A 191 24.79 -12.37 6.27
N LEU A 192 24.86 -11.04 6.28
CA LEU A 192 26.12 -10.32 6.46
C LEU A 192 26.70 -10.53 7.87
N VAL A 193 25.84 -10.52 8.90
CA VAL A 193 26.22 -10.77 10.30
C VAL A 193 26.63 -12.22 10.53
N LEU A 194 25.84 -13.18 10.05
CA LEU A 194 26.06 -14.61 10.27
C LEU A 194 27.22 -15.16 9.44
N THR A 195 27.32 -14.77 8.17
CA THR A 195 28.24 -15.40 7.20
C THR A 195 29.53 -14.61 7.00
N CYS A 196 29.47 -13.26 6.93
CA CYS A 196 30.65 -12.44 6.63
C CYS A 196 31.41 -11.99 7.87
N LEU A 197 30.70 -11.63 8.95
CA LEU A 197 31.35 -11.18 10.20
C LEU A 197 31.72 -12.34 11.15
N ARG A 198 31.29 -13.58 10.84
CA ARG A 198 31.45 -14.79 11.67
C ARG A 198 31.08 -14.57 13.15
N SER A 199 30.20 -13.61 13.43
CA SER A 199 29.72 -13.38 14.78
C SER A 199 28.67 -14.46 15.06
N GLN A 200 29.02 -15.48 15.85
CA GLN A 200 28.06 -16.44 16.40
C GLN A 200 27.18 -15.74 17.45
N LEU A 201 26.39 -14.76 17.00
CA LEU A 201 25.41 -14.09 17.83
C LEU A 201 24.24 -15.05 18.06
N ARG A 202 23.82 -15.19 19.32
CA ARG A 202 22.60 -15.90 19.66
C ARG A 202 21.41 -15.21 19.00
N SER A 203 20.38 -15.99 18.67
CA SER A 203 19.18 -15.51 17.98
C SER A 203 18.61 -14.22 18.59
N GLU A 204 18.55 -14.12 19.91
CA GLU A 204 18.02 -12.95 20.63
C GLU A 204 18.84 -11.66 20.36
N ALA A 205 20.17 -11.76 20.40
CA ALA A 205 21.06 -10.63 20.11
C ALA A 205 21.02 -10.25 18.62
N MET A 206 20.81 -11.23 17.74
CA MET A 206 20.66 -11.01 16.31
C MET A 206 19.36 -10.24 16.00
N THR A 207 18.25 -10.65 16.59
CA THR A 207 16.95 -9.97 16.46
C THR A 207 17.02 -8.55 16.99
N ALA A 208 17.56 -8.34 18.20
CA ALA A 208 17.70 -7.00 18.79
C ALA A 208 18.58 -6.08 17.93
N LEU A 209 19.67 -6.60 17.36
CA LEU A 209 20.55 -5.84 16.47
C LEU A 209 19.88 -5.49 15.15
N ALA A 210 19.06 -6.39 14.62
CA ALA A 210 18.28 -6.12 13.43
C ALA A 210 17.15 -5.11 13.66
N GLU A 211 16.41 -5.24 14.76
CA GLU A 211 15.40 -4.26 15.18
C GLU A 211 16.03 -2.88 15.35
N LEU A 212 17.17 -2.78 16.05
CA LEU A 212 17.90 -1.53 16.22
C LEU A 212 18.34 -0.94 14.87
N ARG A 213 18.87 -1.76 13.96
CA ARG A 213 19.31 -1.29 12.64
C ARG A 213 18.16 -0.90 11.73
N LEU A 214 17.04 -1.63 11.75
CA LEU A 214 15.82 -1.27 11.04
C LEU A 214 15.26 0.05 11.58
N HIS A 215 15.18 0.19 12.90
CA HIS A 215 14.74 1.41 13.55
C HIS A 215 15.63 2.62 13.22
N LEU A 216 16.95 2.44 13.29
CA LEU A 216 17.90 3.48 12.87
C LEU A 216 17.75 3.80 11.37
N ARG A 217 17.49 2.80 10.51
CA ARG A 217 17.30 3.04 9.08
C ARG A 217 16.02 3.84 8.82
N ASP A 218 14.93 3.53 9.50
CA ASP A 218 13.68 4.29 9.44
C ASP A 218 13.85 5.71 9.97
N GLU A 219 14.58 5.90 11.08
CA GLU A 219 14.95 7.21 11.61
C GLU A 219 15.78 8.01 10.60
N HIS A 220 16.80 7.41 9.97
CA HIS A 220 17.60 8.10 8.95
C HIS A 220 16.81 8.40 7.67
N ALA A 221 15.89 7.51 7.27
CA ALA A 221 14.99 7.74 6.14
C ALA A 221 14.05 8.92 6.41
N LYS A 222 13.50 9.01 7.63
CA LYS A 222 12.67 10.14 8.09
C LYS A 222 13.45 11.45 8.21
N THR A 223 14.74 11.39 8.54
CA THR A 223 15.60 12.56 8.76
C THR A 223 16.34 13.01 7.49
N GLY A 224 16.23 12.28 6.37
CA GLY A 224 16.85 12.64 5.08
C GLY A 224 18.38 12.63 5.07
N GLN A 225 19.04 12.02 6.06
CA GLN A 225 20.50 12.01 6.22
C GLN A 225 21.20 10.92 5.39
N THR A 226 20.70 10.56 4.22
CA THR A 226 21.28 9.50 3.37
C THR A 226 22.48 9.97 2.54
N LYS A 227 23.30 10.90 3.02
CA LYS A 227 24.47 11.41 2.26
C LYS A 227 25.76 11.72 3.02
N HIS A 228 25.90 11.37 4.29
CA HIS A 228 27.22 11.40 4.92
C HIS A 228 27.50 10.07 5.60
N GLN A 229 28.66 9.49 5.30
CA GLN A 229 29.26 8.28 5.86
C GLN A 229 29.27 7.06 4.92
N LEU A 230 29.80 7.24 3.72
CA LEU A 230 30.67 6.26 3.05
C LEU A 230 31.74 7.03 2.25
N GLN A 231 32.72 7.57 2.98
CA GLN A 231 34.09 7.78 2.51
C GLN A 231 35.00 6.98 3.44
#